data_AF-A0AAV7ZXS0-F1
#
_entry.id   AF-A0AAV7ZXS0-F1
#
_cell.length_a   1.000
_cell.length_b   1.000
_cell.length_c   1.000
_cell.angle_alpha   90.00
_cell.angle_beta   90.00
_cell.angle_gamma   90.00
#
_symmetry.space_group_name_H-M   'P 1'
#
loop_
_entity.id
_entity.type
_entity.pdbx_description
1 polymer ?
#
loop_
_entity_poly.entity_id
_entity_poly.type
_entity_poly.pdbx_seq_one_letter_code
_entity_poly.pdbx_strand_id
1 'polypeptide(L)'
;MDIDKQLETLKKCTYLPENQLKQLCEKVKELLIEENNVQPVSSPVTVCGDVHGQFYDVLELFRTGGEVCDVNYIFMGDYVDRGYYSLETFTYLMALKVKYPSKILLLRGNHESRQITQVYGFYEECLQKYGNPNPWRYCTQVFDYLTLAAIIDQTILCVHGGLSPEIRTIDQIRAINRMDEVPHEGAFCDLVWSDPEEIEGWATSPRGAGWLFGKKVTNEFNNINDLSLICRAHQIVQEGYRYSYGEENLVTIWSAPNYFYRSGNVASILILDDKLNRNYKIFSAVPDEERETPPRTVGVSFGLKTIGVRGSQVVMGIWDTAGQERYESLTKMYYRKASSAILCFDPTKRKSFDRVKFWIKELRETESHCSIYLVATKIDLISSDEDWDVPKQEVMDFAQKNKFKMCETSAKEDIGVNKLFAIIAQDYLMKDETVGNESIQLRSSEEQTKSGCC
;
A
#
# COMPACT_ATOMS: atom_id res chain seq x y z
N MET A 1 15.76 0.04 -29.75
CA MET A 1 15.75 -0.46 -28.36
C MET A 1 16.30 -1.88 -28.39
N ASP A 2 17.29 -2.19 -27.56
CA ASP A 2 17.88 -3.53 -27.44
C ASP A 2 17.33 -4.18 -26.17
N ILE A 3 16.23 -4.93 -26.31
CA ILE A 3 15.47 -5.44 -25.16
C ILE A 3 16.20 -6.56 -24.43
N ASP A 4 16.98 -7.37 -25.13
CA ASP A 4 17.74 -8.46 -24.54
C ASP A 4 18.83 -7.91 -23.63
N LYS A 5 19.56 -6.89 -24.09
CA LYS A 5 20.55 -6.21 -23.25
C LYS A 5 19.91 -5.54 -22.02
N GLN A 6 18.75 -4.92 -22.18
CA GLN A 6 18.02 -4.30 -21.07
C GLN A 6 17.59 -5.34 -20.03
N LEU A 7 17.07 -6.49 -20.47
CA LEU A 7 16.71 -7.60 -19.58
C LEU A 7 17.93 -8.14 -18.82
N GLU A 8 19.08 -8.29 -19.47
CA GLU A 8 20.30 -8.74 -18.79
C GLU A 8 20.82 -7.73 -17.75
N THR A 9 20.58 -6.43 -17.95
CA THR A 9 20.82 -5.40 -16.93
C THR A 9 19.81 -5.49 -15.79
N LEU A 10 18.51 -5.56 -16.11
CA LEU A 10 17.44 -5.58 -15.13
C LEU A 10 17.49 -6.83 -14.24
N LYS A 11 17.80 -8.01 -14.79
CA LYS A 11 18.00 -9.26 -14.04
C LYS A 11 19.03 -9.16 -12.92
N LYS A 12 19.97 -8.22 -13.01
CA LYS A 12 20.99 -7.95 -11.99
C LYS A 12 20.55 -6.90 -10.98
N CYS A 13 19.24 -6.64 -10.85
CA CYS A 13 18.67 -5.61 -9.98
C CYS A 13 19.23 -4.21 -10.27
N THR A 14 19.54 -3.92 -11.54
CA THR A 14 20.08 -2.62 -11.96
C THR A 14 19.05 -1.87 -12.78
N TYR A 15 18.69 -0.65 -12.35
CA TYR A 15 17.75 0.18 -13.09
C TYR A 15 18.35 0.73 -14.40
N LEU A 16 17.48 0.97 -15.38
CA LEU A 16 17.87 1.49 -16.70
C LEU A 16 18.20 2.99 -16.65
N PRO A 17 19.07 3.51 -17.53
CA PRO A 17 19.19 4.95 -17.74
C PRO A 17 17.84 5.60 -18.11
N GLU A 18 17.59 6.85 -17.67
CA GLU A 18 16.28 7.52 -17.83
C GLU A 18 15.74 7.52 -19.27
N ASN A 19 16.63 7.73 -20.25
CA ASN A 19 16.25 7.69 -21.67
C ASN A 19 15.79 6.30 -22.14
N GLN A 20 16.40 5.23 -21.61
CA GLN A 20 16.02 3.86 -21.91
C GLN A 20 14.72 3.47 -21.21
N LEU A 21 14.55 3.88 -19.95
CA LEU A 21 13.28 3.72 -19.23
C LEU A 21 12.14 4.38 -19.99
N LYS A 22 12.32 5.64 -20.42
CA LYS A 22 11.31 6.35 -21.21
C LYS A 22 10.94 5.58 -22.48
N GLN A 23 11.93 5.10 -23.24
CA GLN A 23 11.69 4.30 -24.45
C GLN A 23 10.93 3.00 -24.15
N LEU A 24 11.26 2.33 -23.05
CA LEU A 24 10.56 1.12 -22.61
C LEU A 24 9.10 1.43 -22.28
N CYS A 25 8.83 2.48 -21.49
CA CYS A 25 7.47 2.89 -21.13
C CYS A 25 6.63 3.24 -22.36
N GLU A 26 7.18 3.98 -23.33
CA GLU A 26 6.47 4.25 -24.60
C GLU A 26 6.15 2.96 -25.35
N LYS A 27 7.11 2.03 -25.44
CA LYS A 27 6.88 0.76 -26.14
C LYS A 27 5.84 -0.11 -25.46
N VAL A 28 5.79 -0.13 -24.14
CA VAL A 28 4.78 -0.87 -23.38
C VAL A 28 3.39 -0.27 -23.59
N LYS A 29 3.26 1.07 -23.60
CA LYS A 29 1.97 1.73 -23.91
C LYS A 29 1.45 1.35 -25.30
N GLU A 30 2.33 1.28 -26.31
CA GLU A 30 1.96 0.82 -27.66
C GLU A 30 1.41 -0.61 -27.67
N LEU A 31 1.84 -1.48 -26.74
CA LEU A 31 1.32 -2.84 -26.63
C LEU A 31 0.01 -2.88 -25.83
N LEU A 32 -0.03 -2.19 -24.70
CA LEU A 32 -1.18 -2.22 -23.78
C LEU A 32 -2.42 -1.53 -24.36
N ILE A 33 -2.26 -0.55 -25.27
CA ILE A 33 -3.41 0.11 -25.91
C ILE A 33 -4.23 -0.85 -26.80
N GLU A 34 -3.59 -1.87 -27.37
CA GLU A 34 -4.24 -2.90 -28.19
C GLU A 34 -4.94 -3.96 -27.33
N GLU A 35 -4.71 -3.96 -26.02
CA GLU A 35 -5.35 -4.89 -25.10
C GLU A 35 -6.74 -4.37 -24.66
N ASN A 36 -7.77 -5.21 -24.77
CA ASN A 36 -9.04 -5.09 -24.07
C ASN A 36 -8.88 -5.12 -22.53
N ASN A 37 -9.84 -4.56 -21.81
CA ASN A 37 -9.85 -4.58 -20.34
C ASN A 37 -9.88 -5.99 -19.75
N VAL A 38 -10.56 -6.92 -20.43
CA VAL A 38 -10.61 -8.35 -20.07
C VAL A 38 -9.86 -9.12 -21.14
N GLN A 39 -8.63 -9.54 -20.83
CA GLN A 39 -7.78 -10.25 -21.77
C GLN A 39 -8.05 -11.76 -21.77
N PRO A 40 -8.34 -12.38 -22.93
CA PRO A 40 -8.39 -13.84 -23.02
C PRO A 40 -6.98 -14.42 -22.93
N VAL A 41 -6.81 -15.47 -22.12
CA VAL A 41 -5.54 -16.18 -21.96
C VAL A 41 -5.78 -17.68 -22.09
N SER A 42 -4.90 -18.39 -22.80
CA SER A 42 -4.98 -19.85 -22.92
C SER A 42 -4.10 -20.53 -21.87
N SER A 43 -4.53 -21.71 -21.41
CA SER A 43 -3.63 -22.63 -20.72
C SER A 43 -2.52 -23.14 -21.67
N PRO A 44 -1.35 -23.56 -21.16
CA PRO A 44 -0.96 -23.55 -19.76
C PRO A 44 -0.53 -22.15 -19.30
N VAL A 45 -0.89 -21.78 -18.06
CA VAL A 45 -0.68 -20.44 -17.52
C VAL A 45 -0.34 -20.47 -16.03
N THR A 46 0.58 -19.59 -15.64
CA THR A 46 0.92 -19.32 -14.24
C THR A 46 0.29 -17.99 -13.82
N VAL A 47 -0.50 -18.02 -12.75
CA VAL A 47 -1.17 -16.85 -12.15
C VAL A 47 -0.41 -16.43 -10.88
N CYS A 48 -0.06 -15.15 -10.83
CA CYS A 48 0.74 -14.52 -9.78
C CYS A 48 -0.05 -13.39 -9.12
N GLY A 49 0.01 -13.30 -7.79
CA GLY A 49 -0.56 -12.20 -7.01
C GLY A 49 0.44 -11.06 -6.80
N ASP A 50 0.29 -10.34 -5.69
CA ASP A 50 1.08 -9.17 -5.31
C ASP A 50 2.58 -9.50 -5.20
N VAL A 51 3.43 -8.56 -5.62
CA VAL A 51 4.90 -8.70 -5.54
C VAL A 51 5.58 -7.53 -4.81
N HIS A 52 4.96 -6.35 -4.79
CA HIS A 52 5.35 -5.20 -3.94
C HIS A 52 6.85 -4.89 -3.91
N GLY A 53 7.47 -4.73 -5.09
CA GLY A 53 8.88 -4.35 -5.18
C GLY A 53 9.87 -5.34 -4.56
N GLN A 54 9.47 -6.60 -4.34
CA GLN A 54 10.35 -7.67 -3.88
C GLN A 54 11.06 -8.36 -5.06
N PHE A 55 11.94 -7.61 -5.74
CA PHE A 55 12.59 -8.01 -6.99
C PHE A 55 13.24 -9.41 -6.95
N TYR A 56 14.02 -9.71 -5.91
CA TYR A 56 14.69 -11.01 -5.78
C TYR A 56 13.70 -12.17 -5.66
N ASP A 57 12.58 -11.96 -4.97
CA ASP A 57 11.53 -12.97 -4.83
C ASP A 57 10.75 -13.14 -6.14
N VAL A 58 10.66 -12.11 -7.00
CA VAL A 58 10.14 -12.23 -8.37
C VAL A 58 11.05 -13.11 -9.24
N LEU A 59 12.37 -13.05 -9.07
CA LEU A 59 13.27 -13.97 -9.76
C LEU A 59 13.07 -15.42 -9.29
N GLU A 60 12.85 -15.63 -7.99
CA GLU A 60 12.53 -16.94 -7.43
C GLU A 60 11.16 -17.46 -7.90
N LEU A 61 10.18 -16.57 -8.05
CA LEU A 61 8.89 -16.87 -8.65
C LEU A 61 9.06 -17.44 -10.07
N PHE A 62 9.91 -16.85 -10.92
CA PHE A 62 10.17 -17.40 -12.26
C PHE A 62 10.91 -18.74 -12.22
N ARG A 63 11.88 -18.92 -11.29
CA ARG A 63 12.52 -20.25 -11.11
C ARG A 63 11.52 -21.33 -10.68
N THR A 64 10.52 -20.96 -9.89
CA THR A 64 9.49 -21.86 -9.40
C THR A 64 8.42 -22.14 -10.46
N GLY A 65 7.97 -21.12 -11.18
CA GLY A 65 6.88 -21.20 -12.15
C GLY A 65 7.29 -21.63 -13.56
N GLY A 66 8.57 -21.48 -13.92
CA GLY A 66 9.09 -21.76 -15.25
C GLY A 66 9.46 -20.48 -16.01
N GLU A 67 10.20 -20.65 -17.11
CA GLU A 67 10.61 -19.53 -17.94
C GLU A 67 9.45 -19.05 -18.83
N VAL A 68 9.39 -17.75 -19.10
CA VAL A 68 8.31 -17.10 -19.88
C VAL A 68 8.22 -17.60 -21.33
N CYS A 69 9.28 -18.22 -21.86
CA CYS A 69 9.25 -18.81 -23.20
C CYS A 69 8.33 -20.04 -23.29
N ASP A 70 8.15 -20.76 -22.18
CA ASP A 70 7.48 -22.05 -22.15
C ASP A 70 6.02 -21.94 -21.69
N VAL A 71 5.73 -21.05 -20.73
CA VAL A 71 4.41 -20.91 -20.11
C VAL A 71 3.89 -19.47 -20.18
N ASN A 72 2.57 -19.31 -20.22
CA ASN A 72 1.95 -18.00 -20.12
C ASN A 72 1.98 -17.53 -18.64
N TYR A 73 1.99 -16.22 -18.42
CA TYR A 73 2.00 -15.59 -17.11
C TYR A 73 0.94 -14.51 -17.01
N ILE A 74 0.21 -14.49 -15.90
CA ILE A 74 -0.70 -13.41 -15.51
C ILE A 74 -0.22 -12.89 -14.17
N PHE A 75 0.15 -11.61 -14.10
CA PHE A 75 0.38 -10.92 -12.83
C PHE A 75 -0.85 -10.06 -12.51
N MET A 76 -1.42 -10.24 -11.32
CA MET A 76 -2.68 -9.62 -10.94
C MET A 76 -2.57 -8.18 -10.43
N GLY A 77 -1.37 -7.60 -10.35
CA GLY A 77 -1.15 -6.21 -9.93
C GLY A 77 -0.21 -6.09 -8.74
N ASP A 78 -0.14 -4.88 -8.18
CA ASP A 78 0.67 -4.51 -7.02
C ASP A 78 2.15 -4.89 -7.19
N TYR A 79 2.73 -4.31 -8.25
CA TYR A 79 4.14 -4.45 -8.61
C TYR A 79 5.05 -3.60 -7.73
N VAL A 80 4.51 -2.48 -7.25
CA VAL A 80 5.27 -1.39 -6.64
C VAL A 80 4.88 -1.16 -5.17
N ASP A 81 5.63 -0.25 -4.54
CA ASP A 81 5.57 0.14 -3.13
C ASP A 81 5.98 -0.96 -2.15
N ARG A 82 6.18 -0.56 -0.88
CA ARG A 82 6.44 -1.43 0.29
C ARG A 82 7.83 -2.08 0.29
N GLY A 83 8.20 -2.75 -0.81
CA GLY A 83 9.53 -3.30 -1.02
C GLY A 83 10.52 -2.26 -1.54
N TYR A 84 11.81 -2.60 -1.50
CA TYR A 84 12.90 -1.67 -1.83
C TYR A 84 13.17 -1.50 -3.34
N TYR A 85 12.62 -2.39 -4.17
CA TYR A 85 12.99 -2.55 -5.58
C TYR A 85 11.79 -2.49 -6.51
N SER A 86 10.86 -1.56 -6.26
CA SER A 86 9.64 -1.41 -7.06
C SER A 86 9.96 -1.04 -8.50
N LEU A 87 10.94 -0.14 -8.70
CA LEU A 87 11.36 0.29 -10.02
C LEU A 87 11.94 -0.88 -10.82
N GLU A 88 12.89 -1.62 -10.28
CA GLU A 88 13.51 -2.78 -10.94
C GLU A 88 12.46 -3.87 -11.20
N THR A 89 11.56 -4.11 -10.24
CA THR A 89 10.48 -5.09 -10.39
C THR A 89 9.55 -4.75 -11.55
N PHE A 90 9.00 -3.53 -11.55
CA PHE A 90 8.06 -3.13 -12.59
C PHE A 90 8.74 -3.00 -13.96
N THR A 91 9.96 -2.46 -14.01
CA THR A 91 10.70 -2.33 -15.28
C THR A 91 11.14 -3.67 -15.86
N TYR A 92 11.46 -4.65 -15.02
CA TYR A 92 11.73 -6.01 -15.46
C TYR A 92 10.50 -6.67 -16.08
N LEU A 93 9.34 -6.58 -15.44
CA LEU A 93 8.07 -7.10 -15.96
C LEU A 93 7.65 -6.39 -17.26
N MET A 94 7.84 -5.07 -17.35
CA MET A 94 7.64 -4.30 -18.58
C MET A 94 8.56 -4.79 -19.72
N ALA A 95 9.83 -5.04 -19.43
CA ALA A 95 10.78 -5.53 -20.44
C ALA A 95 10.41 -6.95 -20.91
N LEU A 96 9.95 -7.82 -20.01
CA LEU A 96 9.39 -9.13 -20.36
C LEU A 96 8.12 -8.97 -21.22
N LYS A 97 7.25 -8.00 -20.93
CA LYS A 97 6.07 -7.68 -21.75
C LYS A 97 6.43 -7.30 -23.16
N VAL A 98 7.46 -6.48 -23.34
CA VAL A 98 7.95 -6.13 -24.68
C VAL A 98 8.53 -7.34 -25.41
N LYS A 99 9.29 -8.20 -24.71
CA LYS A 99 9.94 -9.36 -25.32
C LYS A 99 8.93 -10.47 -25.68
N TYR A 100 7.94 -10.70 -24.82
CA TYR A 100 6.97 -11.78 -24.95
C TYR A 100 5.52 -11.25 -24.82
N PRO A 101 5.07 -10.39 -25.76
CA PRO A 101 3.81 -9.66 -25.63
C PRO A 101 2.58 -10.55 -25.49
N SER A 102 2.58 -11.74 -26.10
CA SER A 102 1.49 -12.70 -26.03
C SER A 102 1.58 -13.70 -24.87
N LYS A 103 2.68 -13.69 -24.09
CA LYS A 103 2.95 -14.66 -23.03
C LYS A 103 2.81 -14.08 -21.63
N ILE A 104 3.05 -12.78 -21.45
CA ILE A 104 2.94 -12.14 -20.14
C ILE A 104 1.84 -11.08 -20.17
N LEU A 105 0.91 -11.20 -19.24
CA LEU A 105 -0.19 -10.27 -19.03
C LEU A 105 0.02 -9.56 -17.68
N LEU A 106 -0.12 -8.24 -17.71
CA LEU A 106 0.01 -7.38 -16.54
C LEU A 106 -1.34 -6.73 -16.26
N LEU A 107 -1.99 -7.15 -15.18
CA LEU A 107 -3.20 -6.50 -14.67
C LEU A 107 -2.84 -5.29 -13.82
N ARG A 108 -3.81 -4.41 -13.59
CA ARG A 108 -3.66 -3.23 -12.74
C ARG A 108 -4.07 -3.57 -11.30
N GLY A 109 -3.14 -3.36 -10.36
CA GLY A 109 -3.45 -3.36 -8.93
C GLY A 109 -3.83 -1.97 -8.42
N ASN A 110 -4.19 -1.89 -7.14
CA ASN A 110 -4.52 -0.62 -6.51
C ASN A 110 -3.27 0.26 -6.27
N HIS A 111 -2.09 -0.36 -6.16
CA HIS A 111 -0.82 0.35 -6.07
C HIS A 111 -0.36 0.97 -7.38
N GLU A 112 -0.88 0.54 -8.53
CA GLU A 112 -0.62 1.18 -9.83
C GLU A 112 -1.46 2.44 -10.04
N SER A 113 -1.35 3.37 -9.08
CA SER A 113 -2.05 4.65 -9.02
C SER A 113 -1.11 5.75 -8.49
N ARG A 114 -1.33 6.98 -8.96
CA ARG A 114 -0.48 8.13 -8.58
C ARG A 114 -0.62 8.45 -7.10
N GLN A 115 -1.83 8.35 -6.56
CA GLN A 115 -2.09 8.66 -5.16
C GLN A 115 -1.38 7.69 -4.21
N ILE A 116 -1.46 6.39 -4.49
CA ILE A 116 -0.89 5.35 -3.62
C ILE A 116 0.64 5.35 -3.69
N THR A 117 1.22 5.51 -4.88
CA THR A 117 2.69 5.52 -5.06
C THR A 117 3.40 6.73 -4.46
N GLN A 118 2.71 7.85 -4.31
CA GLN A 118 3.22 9.01 -3.56
C GLN A 118 3.26 8.78 -2.05
N VAL A 119 2.47 7.82 -1.58
CA VAL A 119 2.25 7.57 -0.16
C VAL A 119 3.10 6.39 0.34
N TYR A 120 3.33 5.38 -0.48
CA TYR A 120 3.91 4.10 -0.04
C TYR A 120 5.30 3.75 -0.60
N GLY A 121 5.95 4.72 -1.24
CA GLY A 121 7.41 4.73 -1.42
C GLY A 121 7.89 4.75 -2.87
N PHE A 122 7.09 4.33 -3.86
CA PHE A 122 7.57 4.26 -5.24
C PHE A 122 7.96 5.62 -5.84
N TYR A 123 7.23 6.68 -5.49
CA TYR A 123 7.60 8.04 -5.89
C TYR A 123 8.98 8.45 -5.34
N GLU A 124 9.22 8.19 -4.05
CA GLU A 124 10.48 8.51 -3.37
C GLU A 124 11.63 7.67 -3.94
N GLU A 125 11.39 6.39 -4.21
CA GLU A 125 12.36 5.48 -4.83
C GLU A 125 12.84 6.01 -6.20
N CYS A 126 11.91 6.42 -7.06
CA CYS A 126 12.23 6.99 -8.36
C CYS A 126 13.04 8.30 -8.22
N LEU A 127 12.62 9.18 -7.31
CA LEU A 127 13.30 10.46 -7.06
C LEU A 127 14.73 10.25 -6.53
N GLN A 128 14.92 9.27 -5.64
CA GLN A 128 16.24 8.95 -5.09
C GLN A 128 17.18 8.36 -6.15
N LYS A 129 16.69 7.46 -7.00
CA LYS A 129 17.52 6.78 -8.01
C LYS A 129 17.93 7.68 -9.18
N TYR A 130 17.03 8.55 -9.65
CA TYR A 130 17.30 9.40 -10.83
C TYR A 130 17.49 10.90 -10.52
N GLY A 131 17.27 11.31 -9.28
CA GLY A 131 17.37 12.71 -8.86
C GLY A 131 16.23 13.62 -9.36
N ASN A 132 15.21 13.06 -10.02
CA ASN A 132 14.06 13.80 -10.56
C ASN A 132 12.81 12.91 -10.67
N PRO A 133 11.58 13.48 -10.77
CA PRO A 133 10.34 12.71 -10.77
C PRO A 133 9.91 12.17 -12.14
N ASN A 134 10.64 12.43 -13.24
CA ASN A 134 10.23 11.97 -14.58
C ASN A 134 10.07 10.44 -14.70
N PRO A 135 10.97 9.60 -14.15
CA PRO A 135 10.80 8.15 -14.14
C PRO A 135 9.46 7.69 -13.56
N TRP A 136 9.06 8.25 -12.41
CA TRP A 136 7.76 7.98 -11.80
C TRP A 136 6.62 8.43 -12.72
N ARG A 137 6.75 9.58 -13.38
CA ARG A 137 5.74 10.05 -14.36
C ARG A 137 5.62 9.10 -15.56
N TYR A 138 6.73 8.55 -16.05
CA TYR A 138 6.71 7.58 -17.16
C TYR A 138 6.02 6.27 -16.74
N CYS A 139 6.33 5.74 -15.56
CA CYS A 139 5.70 4.53 -15.03
C CYS A 139 4.20 4.73 -14.76
N THR A 140 3.81 5.84 -14.14
CA THR A 140 2.39 6.15 -13.87
C THR A 140 1.57 6.43 -15.12
N GLN A 141 2.20 6.82 -16.22
CA GLN A 141 1.54 6.84 -17.53
C GLN A 141 1.32 5.43 -18.10
N VAL A 142 2.21 4.47 -17.81
CA VAL A 142 1.99 3.07 -18.19
C VAL A 142 0.86 2.45 -17.37
N PHE A 143 0.76 2.79 -16.08
CA PHE A 143 -0.29 2.28 -15.20
C PHE A 143 -1.70 2.49 -15.76
N ASP A 144 -1.95 3.64 -16.41
CA ASP A 144 -3.26 3.94 -17.01
C ASP A 144 -3.66 2.94 -18.11
N TYR A 145 -2.71 2.27 -18.75
CA TYR A 145 -2.99 1.33 -19.84
C TYR A 145 -3.09 -0.13 -19.38
N LEU A 146 -2.69 -0.44 -18.14
CA LEU A 146 -2.73 -1.79 -17.59
C LEU A 146 -4.16 -2.34 -17.61
N THR A 147 -4.30 -3.62 -17.94
CA THR A 147 -5.59 -4.28 -18.10
C THR A 147 -6.25 -4.53 -16.74
N LEU A 148 -7.59 -4.65 -16.70
CA LEU A 148 -8.31 -4.77 -15.44
C LEU A 148 -8.55 -6.22 -15.02
N ALA A 149 -8.66 -7.13 -15.99
CA ALA A 149 -8.97 -8.52 -15.75
C ALA A 149 -8.39 -9.43 -16.84
N ALA A 150 -8.28 -10.72 -16.50
CA ALA A 150 -8.02 -11.79 -17.46
C ALA A 150 -9.12 -12.83 -17.41
N ILE A 151 -9.37 -13.51 -18.53
CA ILE A 151 -10.24 -14.68 -18.60
C ILE A 151 -9.47 -15.86 -19.19
N ILE A 152 -9.17 -16.85 -18.35
CA ILE A 152 -8.42 -18.04 -18.74
C ILE A 152 -9.40 -19.08 -19.27
N ASP A 153 -9.20 -19.51 -20.51
CA ASP A 153 -10.02 -20.52 -21.20
C ASP A 153 -11.53 -20.33 -21.00
N GLN A 154 -11.98 -19.07 -20.95
CA GLN A 154 -13.37 -18.65 -20.75
C GLN A 154 -14.03 -19.07 -19.43
N THR A 155 -13.30 -19.69 -18.50
CA THR A 155 -13.88 -20.32 -17.30
C THR A 155 -13.29 -19.84 -15.97
N ILE A 156 -12.16 -19.12 -16.00
CA ILE A 156 -11.51 -18.60 -14.79
C ILE A 156 -11.27 -17.10 -14.97
N LEU A 157 -11.84 -16.29 -14.09
CA LEU A 157 -11.64 -14.84 -14.06
C LEU A 157 -10.46 -14.49 -13.14
N CYS A 158 -9.55 -13.62 -13.58
CA CYS A 158 -8.52 -13.03 -12.73
C CYS A 158 -8.73 -11.53 -12.61
N VAL A 159 -8.75 -11.01 -11.38
CA VAL A 159 -8.84 -9.59 -11.04
C VAL A 159 -7.92 -9.29 -9.85
N HIS A 160 -7.51 -8.05 -9.62
CA HIS A 160 -6.67 -7.72 -8.45
C HIS A 160 -7.44 -7.81 -7.13
N GLY A 161 -8.43 -6.94 -7.00
CA GLY A 161 -9.32 -6.79 -5.85
C GLY A 161 -10.37 -7.88 -5.84
N GLY A 162 -11.55 -7.56 -6.35
CA GLY A 162 -12.65 -8.51 -6.34
C GLY A 162 -13.83 -8.01 -7.15
N LEU A 163 -15.02 -8.29 -6.66
CA LEU A 163 -16.26 -7.99 -7.36
C LEU A 163 -16.77 -6.57 -7.05
N SER A 164 -17.68 -6.07 -7.89
CA SER A 164 -18.39 -4.81 -7.71
C SER A 164 -19.91 -5.02 -7.72
N PRO A 165 -20.69 -4.29 -6.89
CA PRO A 165 -22.16 -4.28 -7.00
C PRO A 165 -22.67 -3.80 -8.37
N GLU A 166 -21.88 -3.02 -9.10
CA GLU A 166 -22.22 -2.47 -10.42
C GLU A 166 -21.93 -3.45 -11.56
N ILE A 167 -21.12 -4.49 -11.30
CA ILE A 167 -20.66 -5.47 -12.29
C ILE A 167 -21.28 -6.83 -11.98
N ARG A 168 -22.27 -7.23 -12.77
CA ARG A 168 -22.86 -8.57 -12.76
C ARG A 168 -22.30 -9.47 -13.85
N THR A 169 -21.84 -8.89 -14.97
CA THR A 169 -21.28 -9.65 -16.09
C THR A 169 -19.87 -9.19 -16.45
N ILE A 170 -19.07 -10.10 -17.00
CA ILE A 170 -17.71 -9.80 -17.52
C ILE A 170 -17.75 -8.73 -18.62
N ASP A 171 -18.83 -8.67 -19.41
CA ASP A 171 -19.01 -7.64 -20.44
C ASP A 171 -19.05 -6.22 -19.87
N GLN A 172 -19.55 -6.04 -18.65
CA GLN A 172 -19.53 -4.74 -17.99
C GLN A 172 -18.09 -4.31 -17.65
N ILE A 173 -17.18 -5.25 -17.33
CA ILE A 173 -15.75 -4.95 -17.14
C ILE A 173 -15.13 -4.47 -18.45
N ARG A 174 -15.50 -5.07 -19.59
CA ARG A 174 -15.02 -4.69 -20.93
C ARG A 174 -15.37 -3.25 -21.31
N ALA A 175 -16.46 -2.70 -20.76
CA ALA A 175 -16.96 -1.36 -21.07
C ALA A 175 -16.30 -0.24 -20.23
N ILE A 176 -15.53 -0.57 -19.19
CA ILE A 176 -14.89 0.42 -18.31
C ILE A 176 -13.87 1.27 -19.08
N ASN A 177 -13.86 2.59 -18.89
CA ASN A 177 -12.74 3.40 -19.35
C ASN A 177 -11.55 3.26 -18.38
N ARG A 178 -10.60 2.39 -18.69
CA ARG A 178 -9.45 2.13 -17.81
C ARG A 178 -8.30 3.13 -17.92
N MET A 179 -8.24 3.90 -19.03
CA MET A 179 -7.16 4.85 -19.35
C MET A 179 -7.29 6.15 -18.55
N ASP A 180 -7.34 6.01 -17.23
CA ASP A 180 -7.46 7.09 -16.27
C ASP A 180 -6.80 6.70 -14.94
N GLU A 181 -6.68 7.66 -14.02
CA GLU A 181 -6.37 7.37 -12.62
C GLU A 181 -7.48 6.49 -12.01
N VAL A 182 -7.11 5.60 -11.07
CA VAL A 182 -8.12 4.80 -10.35
C VAL A 182 -9.06 5.75 -9.60
N PRO A 183 -10.38 5.72 -9.87
CA PRO A 183 -11.33 6.60 -9.22
C PRO A 183 -11.50 6.24 -7.73
N HIS A 184 -12.09 7.14 -6.95
CA HIS A 184 -12.36 6.90 -5.54
C HIS A 184 -13.56 5.95 -5.30
N GLU A 185 -14.44 5.78 -6.29
CA GLU A 185 -15.64 4.96 -6.23
C GLU A 185 -16.01 4.38 -7.60
N GLY A 186 -16.98 3.45 -7.62
CA GLY A 186 -17.55 2.83 -8.81
C GLY A 186 -16.81 1.58 -9.27
N ALA A 187 -17.35 0.95 -10.31
CA ALA A 187 -16.91 -0.33 -10.87
C ALA A 187 -15.38 -0.51 -11.01
N PHE A 188 -14.66 0.50 -11.49
CA PHE A 188 -13.20 0.42 -11.64
C PHE A 188 -12.48 0.40 -10.29
N CYS A 189 -12.86 1.27 -9.35
CA CYS A 189 -12.33 1.27 -7.98
C CYS A 189 -12.54 -0.08 -7.32
N ASP A 190 -13.75 -0.62 -7.42
CA ASP A 190 -14.14 -1.88 -6.78
C ASP A 190 -13.32 -3.08 -7.28
N LEU A 191 -13.06 -3.18 -8.58
CA LEU A 191 -12.28 -4.28 -9.17
C LEU A 191 -10.85 -4.38 -8.60
N VAL A 192 -10.28 -3.27 -8.13
CA VAL A 192 -8.92 -3.24 -7.57
C VAL A 192 -8.88 -3.13 -6.04
N TRP A 193 -9.99 -2.81 -5.37
CA TRP A 193 -10.03 -2.60 -3.91
C TRP A 193 -10.95 -3.53 -3.12
N SER A 194 -11.90 -4.21 -3.77
CA SER A 194 -12.87 -5.06 -3.07
C SER A 194 -12.22 -6.32 -2.48
N ASP A 195 -12.77 -6.77 -1.36
CA ASP A 195 -12.27 -7.91 -0.58
C ASP A 195 -13.37 -8.92 -0.23
N PRO A 196 -13.09 -10.23 -0.28
CA PRO A 196 -13.98 -11.23 0.31
C PRO A 196 -13.98 -11.14 1.84
N GLU A 197 -15.16 -11.24 2.44
CA GLU A 197 -15.36 -11.33 3.90
C GLU A 197 -16.48 -12.32 4.23
N GLU A 198 -16.45 -12.94 5.42
CA GLU A 198 -17.45 -13.90 5.93
C GLU A 198 -18.81 -13.23 6.24
N ILE A 199 -19.43 -12.72 5.18
CA ILE A 199 -20.75 -12.10 5.13
C ILE A 199 -21.60 -12.75 4.03
N GLU A 200 -22.91 -12.51 4.05
CA GLU A 200 -23.80 -13.08 3.02
C GLU A 200 -23.75 -12.27 1.71
N GLY A 201 -23.83 -10.94 1.80
CA GLY A 201 -24.00 -10.03 0.66
C GLY A 201 -22.85 -9.04 0.49
N TRP A 202 -23.18 -7.76 0.34
CA TRP A 202 -22.22 -6.66 0.25
C TRP A 202 -22.15 -5.88 1.56
N ALA A 203 -20.97 -5.37 1.91
CA ALA A 203 -20.80 -4.40 2.99
C ALA A 203 -19.73 -3.36 2.63
N THR A 204 -19.76 -2.21 3.30
CA THR A 204 -18.79 -1.14 3.09
C THR A 204 -17.39 -1.58 3.49
N SER A 205 -16.39 -1.32 2.63
CA SER A 205 -15.01 -1.66 2.92
C SER A 205 -14.39 -0.72 3.98
N PRO A 206 -13.67 -1.27 4.98
CA PRO A 206 -12.92 -0.45 5.93
C PRO A 206 -11.72 0.27 5.29
N ARG A 207 -11.35 -0.08 4.04
CA ARG A 207 -10.28 0.60 3.29
C ARG A 207 -10.67 2.01 2.83
N GLY A 208 -11.96 2.35 2.88
CA GLY A 208 -12.49 3.60 2.34
C GLY A 208 -12.64 3.62 0.81
N ALA A 209 -12.40 2.47 0.17
CA ALA A 209 -12.54 2.22 -1.27
C ALA A 209 -12.93 0.74 -1.48
N GLY A 210 -13.69 0.46 -2.54
CA GLY A 210 -14.21 -0.89 -2.82
C GLY A 210 -15.26 -1.38 -1.81
N TRP A 211 -15.59 -2.67 -1.91
CA TRP A 211 -16.59 -3.33 -1.08
C TRP A 211 -16.08 -4.61 -0.43
N LEU A 212 -16.67 -4.96 0.71
CA LEU A 212 -16.65 -6.33 1.19
C LEU A 212 -17.74 -7.10 0.48
N PHE A 213 -17.42 -8.30 -0.01
CA PHE A 213 -18.38 -9.18 -0.64
C PHE A 213 -18.38 -10.56 -0.01
N GLY A 214 -19.53 -11.23 -0.08
CA GLY A 214 -19.79 -12.51 0.56
C GLY A 214 -19.89 -13.69 -0.40
N LYS A 215 -20.17 -14.84 0.19
CA LYS A 215 -20.35 -16.11 -0.53
C LYS A 215 -21.46 -16.04 -1.59
N LYS A 216 -22.60 -15.45 -1.27
CA LYS A 216 -23.76 -15.39 -2.18
C LYS A 216 -23.43 -14.59 -3.44
N VAL A 217 -22.75 -13.46 -3.26
CA VAL A 217 -22.30 -12.58 -4.34
C VAL A 217 -21.36 -13.34 -5.29
N THR A 218 -20.39 -14.03 -4.72
CA THR A 218 -19.40 -14.84 -5.46
C THR A 218 -20.10 -15.92 -6.29
N ASN A 219 -21.03 -16.66 -5.67
CA ASN A 219 -21.72 -17.77 -6.33
C ASN A 219 -22.66 -17.27 -7.43
N GLU A 220 -23.38 -16.16 -7.19
CA GLU A 220 -24.23 -15.53 -8.19
C GLU A 220 -23.41 -15.06 -9.40
N PHE A 221 -22.29 -14.36 -9.17
CA PHE A 221 -21.42 -13.88 -10.24
C PHE A 221 -20.84 -15.03 -11.06
N ASN A 222 -20.35 -16.09 -10.39
CA ASN A 222 -19.81 -17.26 -11.07
C ASN A 222 -20.88 -17.96 -11.93
N ASN A 223 -22.08 -18.13 -11.41
CA ASN A 223 -23.19 -18.76 -12.14
C ASN A 223 -23.66 -17.94 -13.35
N ILE A 224 -23.70 -16.60 -13.23
CA ILE A 224 -24.13 -15.72 -14.34
C ILE A 224 -23.13 -15.75 -15.50
N ASN A 225 -21.84 -15.91 -15.19
CA ASN A 225 -20.76 -15.80 -16.16
C ASN A 225 -20.15 -17.17 -16.54
N ASP A 226 -20.78 -18.28 -16.14
CA ASP A 226 -20.31 -19.65 -16.35
C ASP A 226 -18.85 -19.88 -15.90
N LEU A 227 -18.48 -19.29 -14.75
CA LEU A 227 -17.13 -19.39 -14.19
C LEU A 227 -17.00 -20.55 -13.20
N SER A 228 -15.86 -21.22 -13.27
CA SER A 228 -15.45 -22.26 -12.32
C SER A 228 -14.61 -21.72 -11.16
N LEU A 229 -13.98 -20.54 -11.34
CA LEU A 229 -13.08 -19.94 -10.37
C LEU A 229 -12.91 -18.44 -10.63
N ILE A 230 -12.82 -17.67 -9.56
CA ILE A 230 -12.25 -16.32 -9.56
C ILE A 230 -10.90 -16.37 -8.83
N CYS A 231 -9.84 -15.93 -9.49
CA CYS A 231 -8.53 -15.69 -8.91
C CYS A 231 -8.38 -14.21 -8.58
N ARG A 232 -7.87 -13.92 -7.38
CA ARG A 232 -7.62 -12.56 -6.91
C ARG A 232 -6.37 -12.44 -6.05
N ALA A 233 -5.95 -11.22 -5.72
CA ALA A 233 -4.70 -10.91 -4.99
C ALA A 233 -4.91 -10.02 -3.74
N HIS A 234 -4.21 -8.89 -3.53
CA HIS A 234 -4.45 -7.76 -2.58
C HIS A 234 -4.48 -8.03 -1.06
N GLN A 235 -4.89 -9.22 -0.60
CA GLN A 235 -4.96 -9.61 0.80
C GLN A 235 -3.84 -10.58 1.11
N ILE A 236 -2.99 -10.21 2.06
CA ILE A 236 -1.92 -11.09 2.53
C ILE A 236 -2.49 -12.42 3.06
N VAL A 237 -1.92 -13.51 2.58
CA VAL A 237 -2.22 -14.86 3.04
C VAL A 237 -0.96 -15.48 3.62
N GLN A 238 -1.02 -15.92 4.88
CA GLN A 238 0.14 -16.49 5.58
C GLN A 238 0.68 -17.75 4.89
N GLU A 239 -0.24 -18.55 4.36
CA GLU A 239 0.02 -19.80 3.64
C GLU A 239 0.28 -19.60 2.14
N GLY A 240 0.34 -18.36 1.66
CA GLY A 240 0.58 -18.00 0.26
C GLY A 240 -0.66 -18.02 -0.64
N TYR A 241 -1.66 -18.86 -0.36
CA TYR A 241 -2.98 -18.80 -1.01
C TYR A 241 -4.10 -19.27 -0.09
N ARG A 242 -5.34 -18.82 -0.35
CA ARG A 242 -6.52 -19.19 0.43
C ARG A 242 -7.78 -19.19 -0.42
N TYR A 243 -8.56 -20.25 -0.29
CA TYR A 243 -9.94 -20.28 -0.77
C TYR A 243 -10.87 -19.62 0.25
N SER A 244 -11.80 -18.80 -0.24
CA SER A 244 -12.79 -18.12 0.60
C SER A 244 -14.02 -19.01 0.85
N TYR A 245 -14.72 -18.81 1.98
CA TYR A 245 -16.02 -19.40 2.28
C TYR A 245 -16.10 -20.94 2.30
N GLY A 246 -14.95 -21.61 2.37
CA GLY A 246 -14.85 -23.07 2.31
C GLY A 246 -15.23 -23.68 0.95
N GLU A 247 -15.23 -22.89 -0.14
CA GLU A 247 -15.51 -23.35 -1.51
C GLU A 247 -14.33 -23.07 -2.44
N GLU A 248 -14.10 -23.94 -3.43
CA GLU A 248 -12.98 -23.81 -4.37
C GLU A 248 -13.32 -22.98 -5.61
N ASN A 249 -14.09 -21.90 -5.44
CA ASN A 249 -14.56 -21.04 -6.55
C ASN A 249 -14.14 -19.57 -6.43
N LEU A 250 -13.46 -19.19 -5.34
CA LEU A 250 -12.77 -17.91 -5.16
C LEU A 250 -11.46 -18.15 -4.41
N VAL A 251 -10.33 -17.83 -5.05
CA VAL A 251 -9.00 -17.98 -4.46
C VAL A 251 -8.27 -16.65 -4.38
N THR A 252 -7.67 -16.39 -3.24
CA THR A 252 -6.68 -15.32 -3.03
C THR A 252 -5.29 -15.90 -3.18
N ILE A 253 -4.48 -15.35 -4.07
CA ILE A 253 -3.08 -15.75 -4.34
C ILE A 253 -2.19 -14.60 -3.91
N TRP A 254 -1.14 -14.90 -3.15
CA TRP A 254 -0.17 -13.93 -2.67
C TRP A 254 1.24 -14.34 -3.07
N SER A 255 1.98 -13.47 -3.78
CA SER A 255 3.27 -13.82 -4.39
C SER A 255 4.47 -13.08 -3.78
N ALA A 256 4.30 -12.38 -2.64
CA ALA A 256 5.36 -11.67 -1.91
C ALA A 256 5.69 -12.36 -0.56
N PRO A 257 6.73 -13.23 -0.50
CA PRO A 257 7.05 -13.97 0.72
C PRO A 257 7.73 -13.06 1.76
N ASN A 258 7.57 -13.38 3.04
CA ASN A 258 8.03 -12.57 4.16
C ASN A 258 7.75 -11.07 3.93
N TYR A 259 6.49 -10.74 3.61
CA TYR A 259 6.08 -9.41 3.22
C TYR A 259 6.58 -8.36 4.22
N PHE A 260 6.97 -7.17 3.73
CA PHE A 260 7.66 -6.15 4.52
C PHE A 260 8.97 -6.59 5.18
N TYR A 261 9.54 -7.71 4.75
CA TYR A 261 10.72 -8.33 5.35
C TYR A 261 10.52 -8.71 6.83
N ARG A 262 9.27 -8.88 7.27
CA ARG A 262 8.93 -9.17 8.68
C ARG A 262 7.66 -9.99 8.93
N SER A 263 6.78 -10.12 7.93
CA SER A 263 5.49 -10.80 8.12
C SER A 263 5.62 -12.30 8.33
N GLY A 264 6.71 -12.93 7.87
CA GLY A 264 6.94 -14.37 8.01
C GLY A 264 6.03 -15.27 7.15
N ASN A 265 5.17 -14.70 6.31
CA ASN A 265 4.32 -15.47 5.40
C ASN A 265 5.14 -16.15 4.28
N VAL A 266 4.60 -17.23 3.71
CA VAL A 266 5.09 -17.77 2.44
C VAL A 266 4.39 -17.12 1.25
N ALA A 267 4.91 -17.33 0.05
CA ALA A 267 4.27 -16.91 -1.20
C ALA A 267 3.84 -18.13 -2.02
N SER A 268 2.93 -17.93 -2.95
CA SER A 268 2.53 -18.95 -3.91
C SER A 268 2.29 -18.38 -5.30
N ILE A 269 2.24 -19.31 -6.26
CA ILE A 269 1.72 -19.11 -7.62
C ILE A 269 0.77 -20.26 -7.95
N LEU A 270 -0.25 -19.99 -8.76
CA LEU A 270 -1.16 -21.00 -9.29
C LEU A 270 -0.74 -21.38 -10.71
N ILE A 271 -0.40 -22.63 -10.94
CA ILE A 271 -0.13 -23.19 -12.26
C ILE A 271 -1.37 -23.95 -12.73
N LEU A 272 -1.86 -23.58 -13.90
CA LEU A 272 -2.92 -24.25 -14.62
C LEU A 272 -2.32 -24.95 -15.84
N ASP A 273 -2.47 -26.26 -15.92
CA ASP A 273 -2.07 -27.05 -17.09
C ASP A 273 -3.11 -26.95 -18.22
N ASP A 274 -2.87 -27.62 -19.35
CA ASP A 274 -3.75 -27.65 -20.53
C ASP A 274 -5.17 -28.19 -20.25
N LYS A 275 -5.37 -28.83 -19.09
CA LYS A 275 -6.67 -29.37 -18.65
C LYS A 275 -7.25 -28.55 -17.49
N LEU A 276 -6.67 -27.39 -17.19
CA LEU A 276 -7.01 -26.52 -16.08
C LEU A 276 -6.88 -27.18 -14.70
N ASN A 277 -6.02 -28.21 -14.58
CA ASN A 277 -5.69 -28.75 -13.27
C ASN A 277 -4.90 -27.71 -12.47
N ARG A 278 -5.34 -27.46 -11.24
CA ARG A 278 -4.80 -26.43 -10.35
C ARG A 278 -3.64 -26.99 -9.55
N ASN A 279 -2.45 -26.42 -9.70
CA ASN A 279 -1.27 -26.76 -8.91
C ASN A 279 -0.69 -25.49 -8.26
N TYR A 280 -0.76 -25.41 -6.94
CA TYR A 280 -0.18 -24.31 -6.17
C TYR A 280 1.27 -24.64 -5.82
N LYS A 281 2.22 -23.82 -6.29
CA LYS A 281 3.61 -23.90 -5.86
C LYS A 281 3.88 -22.84 -4.81
N ILE A 282 4.34 -23.27 -3.65
CA ILE A 282 4.71 -22.42 -2.52
C ILE A 282 6.23 -22.18 -2.57
N PHE A 283 6.65 -20.94 -2.33
CA PHE A 283 8.06 -20.57 -2.21
C PHE A 283 8.27 -19.61 -1.04
N SER A 284 9.48 -19.65 -0.48
CA SER A 284 9.88 -18.82 0.66
C SER A 284 10.67 -17.61 0.18
N ALA A 285 10.87 -16.66 1.08
CA ALA A 285 11.64 -15.47 0.79
C ALA A 285 13.10 -15.84 0.52
N VAL A 286 13.69 -15.23 -0.51
CA VAL A 286 15.12 -15.34 -0.79
C VAL A 286 15.92 -14.94 0.47
N PRO A 287 16.99 -15.65 0.85
CA PRO A 287 17.79 -15.29 2.02
C PRO A 287 18.36 -13.87 1.95
N ASP A 288 18.50 -13.21 3.09
CA ASP A 288 18.99 -11.82 3.13
C ASP A 288 20.44 -11.68 2.63
N GLU A 289 21.24 -12.75 2.68
CA GLU A 289 22.60 -12.79 2.13
C GLU A 289 22.65 -12.76 0.59
N GLU A 290 21.57 -13.19 -0.06
CA GLU A 290 21.41 -13.18 -1.52
C GLU A 290 20.73 -11.90 -2.02
N ARG A 291 20.33 -11.03 -1.08
CA ARG A 291 19.71 -9.74 -1.37
C ARG A 291 20.73 -8.64 -1.19
N GLU A 292 20.71 -7.69 -2.12
CA GLU A 292 21.21 -6.37 -1.77
C GLU A 292 20.16 -5.72 -0.86
N THR A 293 20.61 -5.12 0.23
CA THR A 293 19.76 -4.23 1.02
C THR A 293 20.26 -2.82 0.71
N PRO A 294 19.40 -1.91 0.21
CA PRO A 294 19.82 -0.55 -0.03
C PRO A 294 20.33 0.04 1.31
N PRO A 295 21.39 0.86 1.30
CA PRO A 295 21.82 1.54 2.52
C PRO A 295 20.59 2.23 3.13
N ARG A 296 20.29 1.94 4.40
CA ARG A 296 19.12 2.47 5.12
C ARG A 296 19.05 3.98 4.92
N THR A 297 18.18 4.45 4.03
CA THR A 297 18.07 5.87 3.77
C THR A 297 16.62 6.28 3.54
N VAL A 298 16.04 6.87 4.60
CA VAL A 298 15.25 8.10 4.57
C VAL A 298 14.04 8.12 3.60
N GLY A 299 12.93 7.55 4.06
CA GLY A 299 11.59 7.66 3.44
C GLY A 299 10.48 7.52 4.50
N VAL A 300 9.23 7.78 4.11
CA VAL A 300 8.08 7.71 5.04
C VAL A 300 7.50 6.29 5.12
N SER A 301 7.34 5.72 6.32
CA SER A 301 6.76 4.39 6.54
C SER A 301 5.39 4.47 7.20
N PHE A 302 4.38 3.75 6.68
CA PHE A 302 3.03 3.70 7.26
C PHE A 302 2.76 2.38 7.99
N GLY A 303 2.17 2.45 9.19
CA GLY A 303 1.74 1.28 9.96
C GLY A 303 0.40 1.49 10.67
N LEU A 304 -0.33 0.40 10.92
CA LEU A 304 -1.53 0.39 11.75
C LEU A 304 -1.23 -0.22 13.13
N LYS A 305 -1.74 0.40 14.19
CA LYS A 305 -1.64 -0.14 15.56
C LYS A 305 -2.98 -0.01 16.29
N THR A 306 -3.51 -1.12 16.79
CA THR A 306 -4.76 -1.14 17.56
C THR A 306 -4.45 -1.15 19.05
N ILE A 307 -5.07 -0.25 19.81
CA ILE A 307 -4.89 -0.12 21.26
C ILE A 307 -6.26 -0.13 21.94
N GLY A 308 -6.44 -1.01 22.92
CA GLY A 308 -7.62 -1.04 23.78
C GLY A 308 -7.46 -0.06 24.95
N VAL A 309 -8.39 0.90 25.09
CA VAL A 309 -8.43 1.86 26.20
C VAL A 309 -9.87 1.97 26.72
N ARG A 310 -10.07 1.75 28.03
CA ARG A 310 -11.37 1.91 28.72
C ARG A 310 -12.54 1.15 28.07
N GLY A 311 -12.28 -0.02 27.48
CA GLY A 311 -13.30 -0.84 26.82
C GLY A 311 -13.56 -0.47 25.35
N SER A 312 -12.95 0.59 24.84
CA SER A 312 -12.96 0.96 23.43
C SER A 312 -11.67 0.52 22.73
N GLN A 313 -11.75 0.21 21.43
CA GLN A 313 -10.57 -0.02 20.60
C GLN A 313 -10.30 1.20 19.73
N VAL A 314 -9.06 1.69 19.76
CA VAL A 314 -8.57 2.79 18.93
C VAL A 314 -7.61 2.21 17.91
N VAL A 315 -7.92 2.37 16.62
CA VAL A 315 -7.03 2.00 15.51
C VAL A 315 -6.25 3.24 15.08
N MET A 316 -4.92 3.19 15.21
CA MET A 316 -4.02 4.29 14.88
C MET A 316 -3.34 4.04 13.55
N GLY A 317 -3.49 4.98 12.61
CA GLY A 317 -2.62 5.10 11.45
C GLY A 317 -1.37 5.91 11.80
N ILE A 318 -0.20 5.29 11.69
CA ILE A 318 1.09 5.86 12.08
C ILE A 318 1.91 6.12 10.82
N TRP A 319 2.30 7.37 10.62
CA TRP A 319 3.22 7.80 9.57
C TRP A 319 4.59 8.09 10.20
N ASP A 320 5.55 7.22 9.97
CA ASP A 320 6.96 7.42 10.35
C ASP A 320 7.64 8.24 9.27
N THR A 321 7.64 9.56 9.44
CA THR A 321 8.23 10.48 8.47
C THR A 321 9.73 10.59 8.66
N ALA A 322 10.49 10.51 7.57
CA ALA A 322 11.94 10.60 7.66
C ALA A 322 12.42 11.99 8.12
N GLY A 323 13.08 12.06 9.29
CA GLY A 323 13.50 13.31 9.93
C GLY A 323 14.74 14.00 9.35
N GLN A 324 15.02 13.89 8.03
CA GLN A 324 16.17 14.56 7.40
C GLN A 324 15.75 15.79 6.58
N GLU A 325 16.63 16.80 6.60
CA GLU A 325 16.45 18.14 6.00
C GLU A 325 16.20 18.12 4.48
N ARG A 326 16.56 17.04 3.79
CA ARG A 326 16.35 16.89 2.33
C ARG A 326 14.90 16.55 1.95
N TYR A 327 14.04 16.20 2.90
CA TYR A 327 12.67 15.74 2.67
C TYR A 327 11.61 16.66 3.31
N GLU A 328 12.01 17.86 3.75
CA GLU A 328 11.16 18.89 4.41
C GLU A 328 9.95 19.34 3.57
N SER A 329 10.00 19.20 2.24
CA SER A 329 8.82 19.50 1.39
C SER A 329 7.79 18.37 1.38
N LEU A 330 8.21 17.13 1.64
CA LEU A 330 7.36 15.94 1.65
C LEU A 330 6.70 15.73 3.02
N THR A 331 7.39 16.04 4.12
CA THR A 331 6.85 15.93 5.49
C THR A 331 5.52 16.69 5.68
N LYS A 332 5.38 17.87 5.05
CA LYS A 332 4.19 18.72 5.15
C LYS A 332 2.90 18.05 4.67
N MET A 333 2.97 17.15 3.68
CA MET A 333 1.76 16.48 3.18
C MET A 333 1.18 15.50 4.20
N TYR A 334 2.03 14.92 5.06
CA TYR A 334 1.64 13.95 6.09
C TYR A 334 1.15 14.59 7.39
N TYR A 335 1.38 15.89 7.59
CA TYR A 335 0.88 16.61 8.77
C TYR A 335 -0.61 16.90 8.71
N ARG A 336 -1.16 17.02 7.50
CA ARG A 336 -2.53 17.47 7.29
C ARG A 336 -3.53 16.47 7.90
N LYS A 337 -4.43 16.98 8.75
CA LYS A 337 -5.41 16.19 9.52
C LYS A 337 -4.80 15.23 10.55
N ALA A 338 -3.51 15.37 10.90
CA ALA A 338 -2.91 14.54 11.94
C ALA A 338 -3.48 14.93 13.32
N SER A 339 -4.13 13.97 14.00
CA SER A 339 -4.66 14.18 15.36
C SER A 339 -3.56 14.38 16.42
N SER A 340 -2.42 13.72 16.20
CA SER A 340 -1.29 13.67 17.13
C SER A 340 0.04 13.56 16.37
N ALA A 341 1.10 14.16 16.91
CA ALA A 341 2.45 14.10 16.40
C ALA A 341 3.42 13.65 17.51
N ILE A 342 4.29 12.71 17.18
CA ILE A 342 5.32 12.17 18.07
C ILE A 342 6.66 12.74 17.62
N LEU A 343 7.25 13.64 18.41
CA LEU A 343 8.54 14.25 18.10
C LEU A 343 9.63 13.63 18.96
N CYS A 344 10.45 12.81 18.31
CA CYS A 344 11.51 12.04 18.94
C CYS A 344 12.84 12.82 18.96
N PHE A 345 13.58 12.72 20.06
CA PHE A 345 14.97 13.18 20.15
C PHE A 345 15.82 12.19 20.95
N ASP A 346 17.13 12.28 20.80
CA ASP A 346 18.12 11.48 21.52
C ASP A 346 18.67 12.31 22.69
N PRO A 347 18.42 11.93 23.97
CA PRO A 347 18.84 12.70 25.14
C PRO A 347 20.36 12.79 25.26
N THR A 348 21.11 11.88 24.63
CA THR A 348 22.58 11.90 24.58
C THR A 348 23.14 12.87 23.54
N LYS A 349 22.26 13.56 22.77
CA LYS A 349 22.67 14.45 21.67
C LYS A 349 21.86 15.74 21.66
N ARG A 350 22.44 16.84 22.14
CA ARG A 350 21.85 18.19 22.16
C ARG A 350 21.27 18.64 20.84
N LYS A 351 22.02 18.40 19.76
CA LYS A 351 21.60 18.75 18.39
C LYS A 351 20.25 18.14 18.00
N SER A 352 19.93 16.95 18.51
CA SER A 352 18.65 16.30 18.20
C SER A 352 17.47 17.03 18.85
N PHE A 353 17.62 17.49 20.11
CA PHE A 353 16.61 18.27 20.81
C PHE A 353 16.42 19.66 20.21
N ASP A 354 17.50 20.34 19.84
CA ASP A 354 17.39 21.65 19.19
C ASP A 354 16.66 21.56 17.84
N ARG A 355 16.81 20.43 17.12
CA ARG A 355 16.07 20.18 15.89
C ARG A 355 14.56 19.93 16.13
N VAL A 356 14.16 19.41 17.29
CA VAL A 356 12.72 19.28 17.62
C VAL A 356 12.01 20.63 17.58
N LYS A 357 12.67 21.72 18.01
CA LYS A 357 12.09 23.07 17.97
C LYS A 357 11.75 23.51 16.54
N PHE A 358 12.56 23.11 15.56
CA PHE A 358 12.29 23.31 14.14
C PHE A 358 11.05 22.53 13.70
N TRP A 359 10.98 21.23 14.01
CA TRP A 359 9.84 20.38 13.63
C TRP A 359 8.52 20.84 14.25
N ILE A 360 8.53 21.36 15.48
CA ILE A 360 7.35 21.95 16.11
C ILE A 360 6.84 23.14 15.30
N LYS A 361 7.75 24.01 14.86
CA LYS A 361 7.38 25.20 14.06
C LYS A 361 6.77 24.77 12.73
N GLU A 362 7.41 23.85 12.01
CA GLU A 362 6.93 23.35 10.72
C GLU A 362 5.56 22.66 10.84
N LEU A 363 5.39 21.80 11.85
CA LEU A 363 4.12 21.13 12.12
C LEU A 363 3.02 22.15 12.43
N ARG A 364 3.29 23.16 13.26
CA ARG A 364 2.31 24.18 13.63
C ARG A 364 1.91 25.09 12.47
N GLU A 365 2.80 25.32 11.52
CA GLU A 365 2.50 26.05 10.28
C GLU A 365 1.53 25.27 9.37
N THR A 366 1.49 23.94 9.49
CA THR A 366 0.69 23.07 8.61
C THR A 366 -0.58 22.55 9.28
N GLU A 367 -0.51 22.16 10.56
CA GLU A 367 -1.61 21.60 11.35
C GLU A 367 -1.58 22.17 12.79
N SER A 368 -2.32 23.27 12.98
CA SER A 368 -2.33 24.04 14.23
C SER A 368 -2.95 23.29 15.41
N HIS A 369 -3.86 22.34 15.15
CA HIS A 369 -4.63 21.66 16.20
C HIS A 369 -4.02 20.32 16.65
N CYS A 370 -2.92 19.88 16.02
CA CYS A 370 -2.26 18.61 16.32
C CYS A 370 -1.76 18.53 17.79
N SER A 371 -2.00 17.40 18.46
CA SER A 371 -1.47 17.13 19.81
C SER A 371 0.00 16.73 19.73
N ILE A 372 0.90 17.43 20.41
CA ILE A 372 2.34 17.13 20.33
C ILE A 372 2.80 16.34 21.56
N TYR A 373 3.47 15.23 21.30
CA TYR A 373 4.13 14.37 22.28
C TYR A 373 5.64 14.42 22.04
N LEU A 374 6.37 14.88 23.05
CA LEU A 374 7.82 14.97 23.02
C LEU A 374 8.41 13.68 23.60
N VAL A 375 9.24 12.98 22.82
CA VAL A 375 9.73 11.65 23.20
C VAL A 375 11.25 11.63 23.25
N ALA A 376 11.79 11.44 24.45
CA ALA A 376 13.19 11.08 24.62
C ALA A 376 13.35 9.59 24.25
N THR A 377 14.11 9.35 23.19
CA THR A 377 14.39 8.01 22.64
C THR A 377 15.75 7.52 23.11
N LYS A 378 15.95 6.21 23.23
CA LYS A 378 17.22 5.58 23.64
C LYS A 378 17.59 5.76 25.12
N ILE A 379 16.59 5.74 25.99
CA ILE A 379 16.86 5.78 27.44
C ILE A 379 17.65 4.57 27.95
N ASP A 380 17.79 3.50 27.15
CA ASP A 380 18.69 2.38 27.45
C ASP A 380 20.17 2.79 27.56
N LEU A 381 20.54 3.96 27.03
CA LEU A 381 21.88 4.54 27.17
C LEU A 381 22.04 5.44 28.39
N ILE A 382 20.96 5.70 29.14
CA ILE A 382 20.93 6.63 30.27
C ILE A 382 20.89 5.83 31.57
N SER A 383 21.93 5.93 32.38
CA SER A 383 21.98 5.33 33.71
C SER A 383 21.68 6.34 34.82
N SER A 384 21.94 7.62 34.57
CA SER A 384 21.68 8.74 35.47
C SER A 384 21.30 10.02 34.71
N ASP A 385 20.76 11.02 35.39
CA ASP A 385 20.42 12.31 34.77
C ASP A 385 21.66 13.05 34.23
N GLU A 386 22.88 12.67 34.64
CA GLU A 386 24.15 13.23 34.14
C GLU A 386 24.50 12.74 32.72
N ASP A 387 23.92 11.62 32.27
CA ASP A 387 24.15 11.08 30.93
C ASP A 387 23.38 11.85 29.83
N TRP A 388 22.53 12.80 30.24
CA TRP A 388 21.82 13.67 29.31
C TRP A 388 22.72 14.83 28.85
N ASP A 389 22.98 14.89 27.55
CA ASP A 389 23.65 16.04 26.92
C ASP A 389 22.72 17.28 26.92
N VAL A 390 21.40 17.08 27.05
CA VAL A 390 20.42 18.14 27.31
C VAL A 390 19.88 17.99 28.72
N PRO A 391 20.10 18.95 29.63
CA PRO A 391 19.57 18.84 30.99
C PRO A 391 18.08 18.48 31.00
N LYS A 392 17.72 17.39 31.67
CA LYS A 392 16.34 16.89 31.71
C LYS A 392 15.35 17.96 32.15
N GLN A 393 15.75 18.81 33.10
CA GLN A 393 14.97 19.95 33.57
C GLN A 393 14.66 20.95 32.44
N GLU A 394 15.60 21.22 31.54
CA GLU A 394 15.37 22.11 30.38
C GLU A 394 14.27 21.53 29.46
N VAL A 395 14.31 20.22 29.22
CA VAL A 395 13.30 19.53 28.40
C VAL A 395 11.93 19.59 29.08
N MET A 396 11.87 19.37 30.40
CA MET A 396 10.63 19.45 31.17
C MET A 396 10.04 20.86 31.17
N ASP A 397 10.86 21.89 31.40
CA ASP A 397 10.44 23.30 31.37
C ASP A 397 9.93 23.67 29.98
N PHE A 398 10.61 23.21 28.92
CA PHE A 398 10.18 23.42 27.54
C PHE A 398 8.84 22.74 27.25
N ALA A 399 8.65 21.49 27.68
CA ALA A 399 7.40 20.76 27.51
C ALA A 399 6.25 21.43 28.27
N GLN A 400 6.47 21.83 29.53
CA GLN A 400 5.48 22.50 30.36
C GLN A 400 5.06 23.85 29.78
N LYS A 401 6.03 24.67 29.36
CA LYS A 401 5.79 25.99 28.74
C LYS A 401 4.89 25.88 27.50
N ASN A 402 5.08 24.83 26.70
CA ASN A 402 4.34 24.63 25.46
C ASN A 402 3.14 23.67 25.59
N LYS A 403 2.85 23.16 26.81
CA LYS A 403 1.80 22.18 27.09
C LYS A 403 1.94 20.86 26.30
N PHE A 404 3.18 20.42 26.09
CA PHE A 404 3.47 19.12 25.49
C PHE A 404 3.56 18.05 26.56
N LYS A 405 3.18 16.82 26.21
CA LYS A 405 3.42 15.66 27.07
C LYS A 405 4.79 15.08 26.75
N MET A 406 5.61 14.86 27.78
CA MET A 406 6.91 14.22 27.65
C MET A 406 6.80 12.73 27.96
N CYS A 407 7.47 11.91 27.16
CA CYS A 407 7.59 10.46 27.37
C CYS A 407 9.04 10.02 27.17
N GLU A 408 9.40 8.94 27.84
CA GLU A 408 10.72 8.31 27.78
C GLU A 408 10.57 6.91 27.21
N THR A 409 11.40 6.58 26.21
CA THR A 409 11.27 5.31 25.47
C THR A 409 12.62 4.71 25.06
N SER A 410 12.68 3.39 25.02
CA SER A 410 13.73 2.63 24.32
C SER A 410 13.06 1.67 23.35
N ALA A 411 13.29 1.87 22.06
CA ALA A 411 12.83 0.92 21.03
C ALA A 411 13.63 -0.38 21.07
N LYS A 412 14.89 -0.34 21.55
CA LYS A 412 15.78 -1.50 21.64
C LYS A 412 15.35 -2.47 22.74
N GLU A 413 15.00 -1.94 23.91
CA GLU A 413 14.62 -2.73 25.09
C GLU A 413 13.09 -2.78 25.30
N ASP A 414 12.30 -2.29 24.32
CA ASP A 414 10.83 -2.15 24.37
C ASP A 414 10.31 -1.42 25.63
N ILE A 415 11.03 -0.39 26.08
CA ILE A 415 10.66 0.38 27.26
C ILE A 415 9.77 1.55 26.85
N GLY A 416 8.61 1.69 27.50
CA GLY A 416 7.75 2.89 27.41
C GLY A 416 6.99 3.06 26.08
N VAL A 417 7.30 2.28 25.04
CA VAL A 417 6.68 2.40 23.70
C VAL A 417 5.17 2.13 23.76
N ASN A 418 4.75 1.02 24.35
CA ASN A 418 3.32 0.70 24.46
C ASN A 418 2.55 1.69 25.35
N LYS A 419 3.21 2.20 26.40
CA LYS A 419 2.65 3.23 27.28
C LYS A 419 2.42 4.55 26.53
N LEU A 420 3.37 4.97 25.69
CA LEU A 420 3.23 6.16 24.84
C LEU A 420 1.97 6.06 23.97
N PHE A 421 1.80 4.96 23.22
CA PHE A 421 0.62 4.78 22.37
C PHE A 421 -0.69 4.70 23.17
N ALA A 422 -0.68 4.09 24.35
CA ALA A 422 -1.85 4.09 25.24
C ALA A 422 -2.24 5.50 25.72
N ILE A 423 -1.26 6.35 26.06
CA ILE A 423 -1.52 7.75 26.44
C ILE A 423 -2.14 8.53 25.27
N ILE A 424 -1.59 8.37 24.06
CA ILE A 424 -2.12 9.04 22.86
C ILE A 424 -3.57 8.61 22.59
N ALA A 425 -3.85 7.31 22.69
CA ALA A 425 -5.19 6.75 22.49
C ALA A 425 -6.20 7.32 23.51
N GLN A 426 -5.78 7.39 24.78
CA GLN A 426 -6.61 7.92 25.85
C GLN A 426 -6.92 9.42 25.65
N ASP A 427 -5.92 10.21 25.29
CA ASP A 427 -6.09 11.65 25.05
C ASP A 427 -7.01 11.93 23.86
N TYR A 428 -6.91 11.11 22.82
CA TYR A 428 -7.79 11.21 21.65
C TYR A 428 -9.26 11.02 22.05
N LEU A 429 -9.56 9.97 22.82
CA LEU A 429 -10.93 9.69 23.29
C LEU A 429 -11.48 10.80 24.20
N MET A 430 -10.66 11.37 25.10
CA MET A 430 -11.08 12.47 25.98
C MET A 430 -11.39 13.77 25.22
N LYS A 431 -10.70 14.02 24.10
CA LYS A 431 -11.00 15.16 23.23
C LYS A 431 -12.32 15.00 22.50
N ASP A 432 -12.68 13.78 22.11
CA ASP A 432 -13.95 13.51 21.42
C ASP A 432 -15.16 13.66 22.36
N GLU A 433 -15.02 13.22 23.62
CA GLU A 433 -16.06 13.38 24.66
C GLU A 433 -16.34 14.84 25.03
N THR A 434 -15.37 15.74 24.82
CA THR A 434 -15.54 17.18 25.09
C THR A 434 -16.16 17.92 23.91
N VAL A 435 -15.89 17.51 22.67
CA VAL A 435 -16.54 18.07 21.46
C VAL A 435 -17.99 17.58 21.32
N GLY A 436 -18.30 16.34 21.72
CA GLY A 436 -19.67 15.82 21.75
C GLY A 436 -20.61 16.46 22.77
N ASN A 437 -20.09 17.26 23.72
CA ASN A 437 -20.86 17.96 24.74
C ASN A 437 -21.15 19.44 24.41
N GLU A 438 -20.60 19.98 23.32
CA GLU A 438 -21.06 21.26 22.76
C GLU A 438 -22.36 21.01 21.97
N SER A 439 -23.44 20.88 22.73
CA SER A 439 -24.80 20.70 22.24
C SER A 439 -25.20 21.77 21.21
N ILE A 440 -25.73 21.25 20.10
CA ILE A 440 -26.51 21.95 19.08
C ILE A 440 -27.56 22.82 19.81
N GLN A 441 -27.40 24.14 19.79
CA GLN A 441 -28.51 25.05 20.09
C GLN A 441 -29.49 25.00 18.91
N LEU A 442 -30.50 24.12 19.04
CA LEU A 442 -31.72 24.21 18.25
C LEU A 442 -32.36 25.58 18.52
N ARG A 443 -32.28 26.49 17.54
CA ARG A 443 -33.09 27.71 17.54
C ARG A 443 -34.56 27.29 17.57
N SER A 444 -35.24 27.56 18.68
CA SER A 444 -36.69 27.49 18.78
C SER A 444 -37.29 28.53 17.83
N SER A 445 -37.96 28.03 16.80
CA SER A 445 -38.85 28.82 15.95
C SER A 445 -40.14 29.10 16.73
N GLU A 446 -40.38 30.36 17.12
CA GLU A 446 -41.74 30.81 17.46
C GLU A 446 -41.91 32.32 17.17
N GLU A 447 -42.78 32.57 16.18
CA GLU A 447 -43.75 33.66 16.04
C GLU A 447 -43.27 35.11 15.87
N GLN A 448 -43.04 35.46 14.59
CA GLN A 448 -43.26 36.83 14.12
C GLN A 448 -44.77 37.13 14.08
N THR A 449 -45.26 37.83 15.11
CA THR A 449 -46.52 38.57 15.05
C THR A 449 -46.32 39.80 14.17
N LYS A 450 -46.92 39.79 12.97
CA LYS A 450 -47.10 41.00 12.15
C LYS A 450 -48.26 41.81 12.71
N SER A 451 -47.95 42.98 13.27
CA SER A 451 -48.90 44.08 13.42
C SER A 451 -48.99 44.88 12.09
N GLY A 452 -50.19 45.39 11.79
CA GLY A 452 -50.51 46.17 10.58
C GLY A 452 -49.75 47.50 10.48
N CYS A 453 -49.98 48.38 9.50
CA CYS A 453 -51.15 48.62 8.66
C CYS A 453 -50.76 49.59 7.52
N CYS A 454 -51.69 49.77 6.57
CA CYS A 454 -51.77 50.73 5.45
C CYS A 454 -51.11 50.34 4.13
#